data_AF-A0A2V6WEN5-F1
#
_entry.id   AF-A0A2V6WEN5-F1
#
_cell.length_a   1.000
_cell.length_b   1.000
_cell.length_c   1.000
_cell.angle_alpha   90.00
_cell.angle_beta   90.00
_cell.angle_gamma   90.00
#
_symmetry.space_group_name_H-M   'P 1'
#
loop_
_entity.id
_entity.type
_entity.pdbx_description
1 polymer ?
#
loop_
_entity_poly.entity_id
_entity_poly.type
_entity_poly.pdbx_seq_one_letter_code
_entity_poly.pdbx_strand_id
1 'polypeptide(L)'
;MRELVFALEFRGIASPVTPGATKRRASSQAPSQTLTTMLGADGVRARVEAIAGERAVLDSRVERFDDGSFVEDGTITYGRAGAVSFVTVGRGTVAPSPVAGWTRGAVIWNVTGGDGVFAGAQGLITSNFAVSVDGDVVDHHVARLYLPER
;
A
#
# COMPACT_ATOMS: atom_id res chain seq x y z
N MET A 1 9.78 11.09 20.26
CA MET A 1 8.96 10.54 19.16
C MET A 1 8.94 9.03 19.26
N ARG A 2 7.79 8.39 19.03
CA ARG A 2 7.69 6.92 18.99
C ARG A 2 7.74 6.42 17.56
N GLU A 3 8.71 5.55 17.24
CA GLU A 3 8.79 4.89 15.94
C GLU A 3 7.88 3.66 15.89
N LEU A 4 7.20 3.48 14.76
CA LEU A 4 6.36 2.34 14.44
C LEU A 4 6.73 1.81 13.05
N VAL A 5 7.19 0.56 12.98
CA VAL A 5 7.52 -0.13 11.73
C VAL A 5 6.69 -1.40 11.60
N PHE A 6 5.98 -1.55 10.49
CA PHE A 6 5.12 -2.72 10.26
C PHE A 6 4.89 -2.96 8.76
N ALA A 7 4.44 -4.18 8.44
CA ALA A 7 4.14 -4.59 7.08
C ALA A 7 2.71 -5.14 6.96
N LEU A 8 2.02 -4.76 5.88
CA LEU A 8 0.66 -5.20 5.58
C LEU A 8 0.57 -5.69 4.12
N GLU A 9 -0.20 -6.76 3.88
CA GLU A 9 -0.57 -7.18 2.53
C GLU A 9 -2.01 -6.73 2.27
N PHE A 10 -2.16 -5.75 1.40
CA PHE A 10 -3.44 -5.26 0.94
C PHE A 10 -3.91 -6.05 -0.27
N ARG A 11 -5.18 -6.42 -0.28
CA ARG A 11 -5.86 -7.05 -1.42
C ARG A 11 -7.10 -6.26 -1.79
N GLY A 12 -7.35 -6.07 -3.08
CA GLY A 12 -8.45 -5.24 -3.53
C GLY A 12 -8.55 -5.13 -5.04
N ILE A 13 -9.19 -4.04 -5.49
CA ILE A 13 -9.47 -3.78 -6.90
C ILE A 13 -8.99 -2.37 -7.27
N ALA A 14 -8.39 -2.23 -8.45
CA ALA A 14 -8.05 -0.94 -9.05
C ALA A 14 -8.80 -0.72 -10.37
N SER A 15 -9.79 0.17 -10.38
CA SER A 15 -10.61 0.46 -11.56
C SER A 15 -10.40 1.89 -12.08
N PRO A 16 -10.57 2.14 -13.38
CA PRO A 16 -10.69 3.50 -13.91
C PRO A 16 -11.83 4.27 -13.22
N VAL A 17 -11.66 5.58 -13.00
CA VAL A 17 -12.74 6.42 -12.44
C VAL A 17 -13.89 6.54 -13.44
N THR A 18 -13.57 6.62 -14.73
CA THR A 18 -14.49 6.48 -15.87
C THR A 18 -13.79 5.69 -16.99
N PRO A 19 -14.53 5.06 -17.93
CA PRO A 19 -13.92 4.37 -19.06
C PRO A 19 -13.01 5.31 -19.86
N GLY A 20 -11.75 4.89 -20.08
CA GLY A 20 -10.74 5.68 -20.80
C GLY A 20 -10.01 6.74 -19.98
N ALA A 21 -10.34 6.93 -18.70
CA ALA A 21 -9.63 7.89 -17.85
C ALA A 21 -8.23 7.41 -17.46
N THR A 22 -7.27 8.34 -17.45
CA THR A 22 -5.94 8.15 -16.84
C THR A 22 -6.01 8.10 -15.31
N LYS A 23 -7.08 8.67 -14.73
CA LYS A 23 -7.37 8.63 -13.30
C LYS A 23 -8.06 7.32 -12.93
N ARG A 24 -7.53 6.65 -11.91
CA ARG A 24 -8.04 5.40 -11.33
C ARG A 24 -8.31 5.58 -9.85
N ARG A 25 -9.19 4.74 -9.33
CA ARG A 25 -9.40 4.60 -7.89
C ARG A 25 -8.97 3.20 -7.49
N ALA A 26 -8.15 3.10 -6.46
CA ALA A 26 -7.80 1.82 -5.86
C ALA A 26 -8.47 1.73 -4.49
N SER A 27 -9.09 0.60 -4.22
CA SER A 27 -9.59 0.27 -2.90
C SER A 27 -9.14 -1.13 -2.55
N SER A 28 -8.41 -1.24 -1.44
CA SER A 28 -7.87 -2.50 -0.96
C SER A 28 -7.90 -2.56 0.55
N GLN A 29 -7.82 -3.77 1.09
CA GLN A 29 -7.90 -4.01 2.52
C GLN A 29 -6.83 -5.01 2.95
N ALA A 30 -6.28 -4.81 4.14
CA ALA A 30 -5.39 -5.76 4.79
C ALA A 30 -6.00 -6.19 6.13
N PRO A 31 -6.13 -7.49 6.43
CA PRO A 31 -6.48 -7.93 7.77
C PRO A 31 -5.33 -7.66 8.74
N SER A 32 -5.61 -7.76 10.05
CA SER A 32 -4.57 -8.05 11.03
C SER A 32 -3.84 -9.33 10.61
N GLN A 33 -2.51 -9.31 10.62
CA GLN A 33 -1.72 -10.38 10.02
C GLN A 33 -0.36 -10.58 10.69
N THR A 34 0.22 -11.75 10.48
CA THR A 34 1.63 -12.03 10.67
C THR A 34 2.31 -12.23 9.32
N LEU A 35 3.41 -11.52 9.08
CA LEU A 35 4.34 -11.80 7.98
C LEU A 35 5.54 -12.56 8.55
N THR A 36 5.74 -13.79 8.10
CA THR A 36 6.90 -14.61 8.47
C THR A 36 7.82 -14.75 7.27
N THR A 37 9.10 -14.45 7.46
CA THR A 37 10.17 -14.69 6.49
C THR A 37 11.20 -15.63 7.11
N MET A 38 11.50 -16.72 6.43
CA MET A 38 12.52 -17.69 6.81
C MET A 38 13.59 -17.77 5.74
N LEU A 39 14.85 -17.61 6.16
CA LEU A 39 16.01 -17.81 5.30
C LEU A 39 16.60 -19.19 5.59
N GLY A 40 16.70 -20.02 4.56
CA GLY A 40 17.31 -21.36 4.66
C GLY A 40 18.24 -21.61 3.48
N ALA A 41 18.99 -22.72 3.53
CA ALA A 41 19.90 -23.12 2.46
C ALA A 41 19.17 -23.28 1.10
N ASP A 42 17.89 -23.68 1.13
CA ASP A 42 17.07 -23.89 -0.07
C ASP A 42 16.37 -22.60 -0.56
N GLY A 43 16.63 -21.45 0.07
CA GLY A 43 16.11 -20.15 -0.34
C GLY A 43 15.26 -19.42 0.72
N VAL A 44 14.45 -18.48 0.24
CA VAL A 44 13.59 -17.63 1.08
C VAL A 44 12.15 -18.14 1.03
N ARG A 45 11.58 -18.39 2.21
CA ARG A 45 10.15 -18.73 2.36
C ARG A 45 9.45 -17.56 3.05
N ALA A 46 8.34 -17.13 2.49
CA ALA A 46 7.52 -16.07 3.07
C ALA A 46 6.07 -16.56 3.20
N ARG A 47 5.40 -16.18 4.29
CA ARG A 47 3.98 -16.47 4.52
C ARG A 47 3.32 -15.26 5.16
N VAL A 48 2.18 -14.87 4.61
CA VAL A 48 1.22 -13.96 5.24
C VAL A 48 0.09 -14.81 5.80
N GLU A 49 -0.20 -14.64 7.08
CA GLU A 49 -1.32 -15.30 7.74
C GLU A 49 -2.21 -14.27 8.41
N ALA A 50 -3.50 -14.28 8.05
CA ALA A 50 -4.49 -13.42 8.68
C ALA A 50 -4.77 -13.92 10.09
N ILE A 51 -4.83 -13.00 11.04
CA ILE A 51 -5.15 -13.26 12.45
C ILE A 51 -6.37 -12.43 12.89
N ALA A 52 -6.98 -12.80 14.01
CA ALA A 52 -8.09 -12.05 14.56
C ALA A 52 -7.67 -10.61 14.92
N GLY A 53 -8.48 -9.63 14.50
CA GLY A 53 -8.23 -8.22 14.77
C GLY A 53 -9.00 -7.30 13.82
N GLU A 54 -8.60 -6.03 13.83
CA GLU A 54 -9.13 -5.00 12.94
C GLU A 54 -8.57 -5.15 11.50
N ARG A 55 -9.10 -4.37 10.57
CA ARG A 55 -8.65 -4.30 9.17
C ARG A 55 -8.11 -2.92 8.85
N ALA A 56 -7.07 -2.88 8.03
CA ALA A 56 -6.67 -1.66 7.35
C ALA A 56 -7.40 -1.53 6.02
N VAL A 57 -7.79 -0.31 5.65
CA VAL A 57 -8.47 0.00 4.38
C VAL A 57 -7.71 1.13 3.69
N LEU A 58 -7.23 0.86 2.48
CA LEU A 58 -6.65 1.84 1.57
C LEU A 58 -7.75 2.34 0.64
N ASP A 59 -7.83 3.66 0.51
CA ASP A 59 -8.62 4.35 -0.49
C ASP A 59 -7.76 5.43 -1.15
N SER A 60 -7.50 5.29 -2.45
CA SER A 60 -6.58 6.18 -3.15
C SER A 60 -7.01 6.54 -4.56
N ARG A 61 -6.46 7.65 -5.04
CA ARG A 61 -6.56 8.12 -6.41
C ARG A 61 -5.21 7.98 -7.08
N VAL A 62 -5.20 7.37 -8.25
CA VAL A 62 -3.98 7.15 -9.05
C VAL A 62 -4.11 7.94 -10.34
N GLU A 63 -3.08 8.72 -10.67
CA GLU A 63 -2.95 9.42 -11.94
C GLU A 63 -1.76 8.85 -12.72
N ARG A 64 -2.03 8.27 -13.89
CA ARG A 64 -1.00 7.71 -14.78
C ARG A 64 -0.54 8.74 -15.82
N PHE A 65 0.73 8.67 -16.15
CA PHE A 65 1.38 9.48 -17.19
C PHE A 65 1.75 8.64 -18.41
N ASP A 66 2.03 9.31 -19.53
CA ASP A 66 2.32 8.68 -20.82
C ASP A 66 3.63 7.87 -20.82
N ASP A 67 4.58 8.23 -19.96
CA ASP A 67 5.83 7.49 -19.75
C ASP A 67 5.64 6.21 -18.91
N GLY A 68 4.40 5.88 -18.56
CA GLY A 68 4.03 4.73 -17.74
C GLY A 68 4.19 4.95 -16.24
N SER A 69 4.80 6.04 -15.80
CA SER A 69 4.88 6.38 -14.38
C SER A 69 3.51 6.83 -13.84
N PHE A 70 3.41 6.96 -12.51
CA PHE A 70 2.18 7.44 -11.90
C PHE A 70 2.45 8.19 -10.59
N VAL A 71 1.44 8.93 -10.15
CA VAL A 71 1.34 9.44 -8.77
C VAL A 71 0.06 8.95 -8.13
N GLU A 72 0.09 8.91 -6.81
CA GLU A 72 -1.00 8.46 -5.98
C GLU A 72 -1.08 9.28 -4.69
N ASP A 73 -2.30 9.63 -4.32
CA ASP A 73 -2.67 10.20 -3.01
C ASP A 73 -3.86 9.44 -2.44
N GLY A 74 -3.95 9.39 -1.12
CA GLY A 74 -5.04 8.66 -0.48
C GLY A 74 -4.96 8.64 1.03
N THR A 75 -5.78 7.76 1.59
CA THR A 75 -5.90 7.53 3.02
C THR A 75 -5.82 6.03 3.30
N ILE A 76 -5.10 5.67 4.37
CA ILE A 76 -5.14 4.33 4.95
C ILE A 76 -5.76 4.42 6.34
N THR A 77 -6.91 3.78 6.54
CA THR A 77 -7.57 3.69 7.84
C THR A 77 -7.20 2.38 8.51
N TYR A 78 -6.65 2.41 9.73
CA TYR A 78 -6.25 1.25 10.53
C TYR A 78 -7.31 0.91 11.58
N GLY A 79 -8.50 0.49 11.12
CA GLY A 79 -9.65 0.21 11.96
C GLY A 79 -10.01 1.40 12.85
N ARG A 80 -10.35 1.12 14.13
CA ARG A 80 -10.68 2.15 15.12
C ARG A 80 -9.49 2.98 15.62
N ALA A 81 -8.26 2.60 15.27
CA ALA A 81 -7.08 3.34 15.72
C ALA A 81 -6.98 4.73 15.07
N GLY A 82 -7.54 4.89 13.87
CA GLY A 82 -7.44 6.11 13.08
C GLY A 82 -6.80 5.82 11.72
N ALA A 83 -6.37 6.87 11.04
CA ALA A 83 -5.94 6.86 9.66
C ALA A 83 -4.71 7.74 9.42
N VAL A 84 -4.05 7.51 8.29
CA VAL A 84 -3.01 8.37 7.74
C VAL A 84 -3.37 8.80 6.33
N SER A 85 -3.07 10.05 6.00
CA SER A 85 -3.13 10.57 4.63
C SER A 85 -1.73 10.61 4.03
N PHE A 86 -1.62 10.39 2.73
CA PHE A 86 -0.33 10.31 2.07
C PHE A 86 -0.35 10.89 0.65
N VAL A 87 0.83 11.23 0.15
CA VAL A 87 1.08 11.59 -1.26
C VAL A 87 2.35 10.92 -1.77
N THR A 88 2.42 10.67 -3.06
CA THR A 88 3.61 10.08 -3.69
C THR A 88 4.85 10.96 -3.57
N VAL A 89 5.97 10.34 -3.21
CA VAL A 89 7.31 10.93 -3.32
C VAL A 89 7.84 10.65 -4.73
N GLY A 90 8.05 11.71 -5.51
CA GLY A 90 8.50 11.58 -6.89
C GLY A 90 7.42 10.94 -7.76
N ARG A 91 7.70 9.75 -8.30
CA ARG A 91 6.74 8.97 -9.11
C ARG A 91 6.86 7.48 -8.81
N GLY A 92 5.73 6.78 -8.89
CA GLY A 92 5.68 5.33 -8.93
C GLY A 92 6.08 4.79 -10.30
N THR A 93 6.51 3.53 -10.33
CA THR A 93 6.89 2.82 -11.55
C THR A 93 6.03 1.57 -11.73
N VAL A 94 5.76 1.22 -12.98
CA VAL A 94 5.10 -0.04 -13.36
C VAL A 94 5.87 -0.70 -14.49
N ALA A 95 5.86 -2.03 -14.51
CA ALA A 95 6.47 -2.83 -15.55
C ALA A 95 5.69 -4.14 -15.74
N PRO A 96 5.81 -4.79 -16.91
CA PRO A 96 5.28 -6.13 -17.10
C PRO A 96 5.77 -7.11 -16.03
N SER A 97 4.85 -7.94 -15.51
CA SER A 97 5.20 -9.05 -14.62
C SER A 97 5.75 -10.24 -15.43
N PRO A 98 6.56 -11.15 -14.85
CA PRO A 98 6.91 -12.39 -15.52
C PRO A 98 5.72 -13.38 -15.51
N VAL A 99 4.69 -13.10 -14.69
CA VAL A 99 3.43 -13.84 -14.66
C VAL A 99 2.50 -13.22 -15.71
N ALA A 100 2.09 -14.04 -16.68
CA ALA A 100 1.21 -13.61 -17.76
C ALA A 100 -0.09 -13.00 -17.21
N GLY A 101 -0.52 -11.87 -17.79
CA GLY A 101 -1.73 -11.17 -17.35
C GLY A 101 -1.55 -10.32 -16.07
N TRP A 102 -0.31 -10.12 -15.61
CA TRP A 102 -0.02 -9.26 -14.46
C TRP A 102 0.94 -8.12 -14.82
N THR A 103 0.76 -7.00 -14.16
CA THR A 103 1.71 -5.87 -14.08
C THR A 103 2.26 -5.81 -12.67
N ARG A 104 3.54 -5.46 -12.50
CA ARG A 104 4.12 -5.17 -11.18
C ARG A 104 4.58 -3.73 -11.09
N GLY A 105 4.64 -3.19 -9.89
CA GLY A 105 5.11 -1.83 -9.67
C GLY A 105 5.57 -1.58 -8.25
N ALA A 106 6.11 -0.39 -8.05
CA ALA A 106 6.51 0.10 -6.75
C ALA A 106 6.35 1.62 -6.67
N VAL A 107 6.05 2.11 -5.47
CA VAL A 107 5.89 3.54 -5.18
C VAL A 107 6.26 3.81 -3.72
N ILE A 108 6.70 5.05 -3.44
CA ILE A 108 6.96 5.53 -2.09
C ILE A 108 5.97 6.66 -1.81
N TRP A 109 5.35 6.61 -0.64
CA TRP A 109 4.44 7.64 -0.17
C TRP A 109 5.00 8.34 1.07
N ASN A 110 4.85 9.66 1.11
CA ASN A 110 5.07 10.47 2.29
C ASN A 110 3.77 10.65 3.04
N VAL A 111 3.78 10.37 4.35
CA VAL A 111 2.64 10.65 5.23
C VAL A 111 2.54 12.16 5.46
N THR A 112 1.39 12.72 5.11
CA THR A 112 1.12 14.16 5.17
C THR A 112 0.20 14.55 6.33
N GLY A 113 -0.45 13.58 6.96
CA GLY A 113 -1.28 13.79 8.13
C GLY A 113 -1.78 12.48 8.71
N GLY A 114 -2.43 12.57 9.86
CA GLY A 114 -3.12 11.44 10.46
C GLY A 114 -4.13 11.90 11.50
N ASP A 115 -4.99 10.96 11.91
CA ASP A 115 -6.04 11.15 12.90
C ASP A 115 -5.99 10.06 13.99
N GLY A 116 -6.79 10.20 15.04
CA GLY A 116 -6.85 9.23 16.12
C GLY A 116 -5.48 9.02 16.79
N VAL A 117 -5.00 7.77 16.84
CA VAL A 117 -3.66 7.46 17.38
C VAL A 117 -2.51 7.91 16.46
N PHE A 118 -2.82 8.24 15.21
CA PHE A 118 -1.88 8.74 14.20
C PHE A 118 -1.92 10.26 14.06
N ALA A 119 -2.62 10.98 14.94
CA ALA A 119 -2.59 12.45 14.95
C ALA A 119 -1.15 12.97 15.03
N GLY A 120 -0.76 13.79 14.04
CA GLY A 120 0.60 14.33 13.92
C GLY A 120 1.65 13.33 13.41
N ALA A 121 1.24 12.17 12.87
CA ALA A 121 2.16 11.19 12.30
C ALA A 121 2.94 11.76 11.11
N GLN A 122 4.21 11.37 11.02
CA GLN A 122 5.10 11.63 9.88
C GLN A 122 5.77 10.32 9.49
N GLY A 123 6.28 10.21 8.26
CA GLY A 123 7.05 9.05 7.84
C GLY A 123 6.80 8.66 6.40
N LEU A 124 7.27 7.46 6.05
CA LEU A 124 7.20 6.92 4.71
C LEU A 124 6.49 5.56 4.71
N ILE A 125 5.82 5.28 3.60
CA ILE A 125 5.25 3.97 3.28
C ILE A 125 5.80 3.58 1.91
N THR A 126 6.39 2.39 1.81
CA THR A 126 6.75 1.82 0.51
C THR A 126 5.71 0.78 0.12
N SER A 127 5.30 0.81 -1.14
CA SER A 127 4.38 -0.15 -1.74
C SER A 127 5.10 -0.93 -2.85
N ASN A 128 4.93 -2.24 -2.85
CA ASN A 128 5.37 -3.15 -3.90
C ASN A 128 4.20 -4.06 -4.27
N PHE A 129 3.69 -3.89 -5.48
CA PHE A 129 2.38 -4.40 -5.85
C PHE A 129 2.38 -5.14 -7.18
N ALA A 130 1.36 -5.97 -7.33
CA ALA A 130 0.98 -6.60 -8.58
C ALA A 130 -0.50 -6.33 -8.86
N VAL A 131 -0.83 -6.06 -10.13
CA VAL A 131 -2.20 -5.86 -10.61
C VAL A 131 -2.49 -6.80 -11.77
N SER A 132 -3.59 -7.54 -11.71
CA SER A 132 -4.05 -8.40 -12.80
C SER A 132 -4.71 -7.58 -13.92
N VAL A 133 -4.90 -8.19 -15.10
CA VAL A 133 -5.70 -7.61 -16.20
C VAL A 133 -7.15 -7.34 -15.81
N ASP A 134 -7.68 -8.11 -14.85
CA ASP A 134 -9.04 -7.97 -14.33
C ASP A 134 -9.13 -6.87 -13.24
N GLY A 135 -7.98 -6.34 -12.83
CA GLY A 135 -7.86 -5.26 -11.85
C GLY A 135 -7.67 -5.72 -10.41
N ASP A 136 -7.47 -7.02 -10.17
CA ASP A 136 -7.12 -7.52 -8.84
C ASP A 136 -5.77 -6.98 -8.40
N VAL A 137 -5.69 -6.49 -7.17
CA VAL A 137 -4.50 -5.91 -6.58
C VAL A 137 -4.01 -6.79 -5.44
N VAL A 138 -2.71 -7.06 -5.44
CA VAL A 138 -1.96 -7.53 -4.26
C VAL A 138 -0.84 -6.54 -4.02
N ASP A 139 -0.85 -5.88 -2.88
CA ASP A 139 0.06 -4.77 -2.58
C ASP A 139 0.69 -4.94 -1.19
N HIS A 140 2.01 -5.05 -1.16
CA HIS A 140 2.77 -5.22 0.06
C HIS A 140 3.32 -3.88 0.51
N HIS A 141 2.88 -3.44 1.68
CA HIS A 141 3.35 -2.20 2.29
C HIS A 141 4.39 -2.48 3.35
N VAL A 142 5.41 -1.63 3.42
CA VAL A 142 6.24 -1.45 4.62
C VAL A 142 6.14 0.00 5.05
N ALA A 143 5.57 0.22 6.23
CA ALA A 143 5.42 1.54 6.82
C ALA A 143 6.51 1.77 7.87
N ARG A 144 7.09 2.98 7.88
CA ARG A 144 7.92 3.51 8.96
C ARG A 144 7.37 4.87 9.35
N LEU A 145 6.64 4.88 10.46
CA LEU A 145 5.93 6.04 10.97
C LEU A 145 6.56 6.53 12.29
N TYR A 146 6.56 7.84 12.47
CA TYR A 146 6.94 8.53 13.70
C TYR A 146 5.71 9.22 14.26
N LEU A 147 5.35 8.84 15.47
CA LEU A 147 4.22 9.39 16.20
C LEU A 147 4.72 10.35 17.29
N PRO A 148 4.00 11.46 17.55
CA PRO A 148 4.26 12.30 18.71
C PRO A 148 4.27 11.47 20.00
N GLU A 149 5.12 11.84 20.95
CA GLU A 149 5.00 11.31 22.31
C GLU A 149 3.68 11.79 22.91
N ARG A 150 2.97 10.88 23.58
CA ARG A 150 1.75 11.18 24.32
C ARG A 150 2.10 11.50 25.76
#